data_AF-A0A9P5W9M2-F1
#
_entry.id   AF-A0A9P5W9M2-F1
#
_cell.length_a   1.000
_cell.length_b   1.000
_cell.length_c   1.000
_cell.angle_alpha   90.00
_cell.angle_beta   90.00
_cell.angle_gamma   90.00
#
_symmetry.space_group_name_H-M   'P 1'
#
loop_
_entity.id
_entity.type
_entity.pdbx_description
1 polymer ?
#
loop_
_entity_poly.entity_id
_entity_poly.type
_entity_poly.pdbx_seq_one_letter_code
_entity_poly.pdbx_strand_id
1 'polypeptide(L)'
;RSPPRLEKFKERTVTAERKKGLSPLLDVCTHWGSTFVMLERALECKDAYCSVLLDDDLSEFILEEVEWRRLSSLRDLLQNFDKLTTKVCASKTYVTITMTIIVYNNLMGTIETYIKNNKERFPDICSGAKAAYEKLSQYYAATDDSPIYSVATAIHPAMRFRYWTDQRWGAKYERQARKTVRDAWHSHYAANTNDELTQPLPEPANDDFELDLLGFTDRPKDDELEEFVSNPIVKETPL
;
A
#
# COMPACT_ATOMS: atom_id res chain seq x y z
N ARG A 1 -26.27 6.69 -20.04
CA ARG A 1 -25.19 7.08 -20.98
C ARG A 1 -25.75 6.95 -22.39
N SER A 2 -25.76 8.00 -23.22
CA SER A 2 -26.21 7.83 -24.60
C SER A 2 -25.14 7.02 -25.36
N PRO A 3 -25.50 5.87 -25.98
CA PRO A 3 -24.56 5.04 -26.74
C PRO A 3 -23.72 5.80 -27.80
N PRO A 4 -24.26 6.80 -28.53
CA PRO A 4 -23.53 7.47 -29.61
C PRO A 4 -22.29 8.23 -29.16
N ARG A 5 -22.35 8.92 -28.01
CA ARG A 5 -21.22 9.72 -27.51
C ARG A 5 -20.03 8.86 -27.10
N LEU A 6 -20.30 7.67 -26.54
CA LEU A 6 -19.25 6.72 -26.16
C LEU A 6 -18.55 6.14 -27.38
N GLU A 7 -19.32 5.85 -28.44
CA GLU A 7 -18.79 5.30 -29.69
C GLU A 7 -17.92 6.34 -30.41
N LYS A 8 -18.41 7.59 -30.53
CA LYS A 8 -17.62 8.73 -31.01
C LYS A 8 -16.32 8.91 -30.22
N PHE A 9 -16.37 8.81 -28.90
CA PHE A 9 -15.16 8.89 -28.07
C PHE A 9 -14.17 7.75 -28.38
N LYS A 10 -14.64 6.51 -28.50
CA LYS A 10 -13.79 5.37 -28.85
C LYS A 10 -13.11 5.58 -30.20
N GLU A 11 -13.83 6.05 -31.21
CA GLU A 11 -13.26 6.40 -32.51
C GLU A 11 -12.17 7.46 -32.38
N ARG A 12 -12.43 8.54 -31.61
CA ARG A 12 -11.45 9.60 -31.38
C ARG A 12 -10.19 9.11 -30.65
N THR A 13 -10.30 8.16 -29.70
CA THR A 13 -9.10 7.56 -29.08
C THR A 13 -8.27 6.74 -30.06
N VAL A 14 -8.88 6.14 -31.08
CA VAL A 14 -8.15 5.45 -32.15
C VAL A 14 -7.45 6.46 -33.07
N THR A 15 -8.13 7.55 -33.42
CA THR A 15 -7.61 8.53 -34.39
C THR A 15 -6.58 9.49 -33.79
N ALA A 16 -6.85 10.06 -32.61
CA ALA A 16 -5.99 11.09 -31.98
C ALA A 16 -4.83 10.46 -31.19
N GLU A 17 -5.12 9.42 -30.40
CA GLU A 17 -4.14 8.84 -29.46
C GLU A 17 -3.47 7.56 -30.02
N ARG A 18 -3.94 7.05 -31.18
CA ARG A 18 -3.52 5.75 -31.76
C ARG A 18 -3.66 4.57 -30.80
N LYS A 19 -4.66 4.62 -29.92
CA LYS A 19 -4.93 3.56 -28.91
C LYS A 19 -6.09 2.66 -29.31
N LYS A 20 -6.19 1.49 -28.69
CA LYS A 20 -7.32 0.57 -28.85
C LYS A 20 -8.59 1.14 -28.22
N GLY A 21 -9.36 1.94 -28.97
CA GLY A 21 -10.76 2.29 -28.69
C GLY A 21 -11.13 2.42 -27.21
N LEU A 22 -10.37 3.22 -26.46
CA LEU A 22 -10.50 3.30 -25.01
C LEU A 22 -11.79 4.04 -24.65
N SER A 23 -12.37 3.67 -23.52
CA SER A 23 -13.58 4.33 -22.99
C SER A 23 -13.24 5.16 -21.76
N PRO A 24 -13.98 6.25 -21.50
CA PRO A 24 -13.93 6.96 -20.24
C PRO A 24 -14.27 6.02 -19.08
N LEU A 25 -13.45 6.07 -18.03
CA LEU A 25 -13.75 5.43 -16.76
C LEU A 25 -14.39 6.47 -15.84
N LEU A 26 -15.29 6.02 -14.97
CA LEU A 26 -15.92 6.88 -13.98
C LEU A 26 -15.34 6.59 -12.61
N ASP A 27 -15.29 7.63 -11.80
CA ASP A 27 -15.12 7.47 -10.37
C ASP A 27 -16.34 6.78 -9.76
N VAL A 28 -16.09 5.79 -8.90
CA VAL A 28 -17.11 4.96 -8.27
C VAL A 28 -16.84 4.94 -6.77
N CYS A 29 -17.70 5.60 -5.99
CA CYS A 29 -17.48 5.77 -4.56
C CYS A 29 -17.33 4.47 -3.76
N THR A 30 -17.86 3.36 -4.27
CA THR A 30 -17.80 2.03 -3.62
C THR A 30 -16.60 1.20 -4.06
N HIS A 31 -15.80 1.65 -5.04
CA HIS A 31 -14.65 0.89 -5.54
C HIS A 31 -13.36 1.61 -5.18
N TRP A 32 -12.59 1.03 -4.26
CA TRP A 32 -11.31 1.58 -3.86
C TRP A 32 -10.37 1.67 -5.08
N GLY A 33 -9.70 2.81 -5.25
CA GLY A 33 -8.83 3.07 -6.41
C GLY A 33 -9.53 3.61 -7.67
N SER A 34 -10.87 3.73 -7.72
CA SER A 34 -11.57 4.23 -8.92
C SER A 34 -11.11 5.60 -9.37
N THR A 35 -10.84 6.51 -8.42
CA THR A 35 -10.38 7.86 -8.71
C THR A 35 -9.01 7.84 -9.39
N PHE A 36 -8.09 6.99 -8.92
CA PHE A 36 -6.76 6.84 -9.53
C PHE A 36 -6.87 6.32 -10.96
N VAL A 37 -7.61 5.24 -11.17
CA VAL A 37 -7.79 4.62 -12.48
C VAL A 37 -8.53 5.55 -13.45
N MET A 38 -9.47 6.35 -12.96
CA MET A 38 -10.13 7.40 -13.74
C MET A 38 -9.12 8.47 -14.19
N LEU A 39 -8.28 8.98 -13.29
CA LEU A 39 -7.28 9.99 -13.60
C LEU A 39 -6.25 9.47 -14.60
N GLU A 40 -5.78 8.24 -14.42
CA GLU A 40 -4.85 7.59 -15.35
C GLU A 40 -5.46 7.49 -16.76
N ARG A 41 -6.71 7.04 -16.88
CA ARG A 41 -7.42 7.00 -18.16
C ARG A 41 -7.65 8.40 -18.75
N ALA A 42 -7.94 9.38 -17.91
CA ALA A 42 -8.16 10.76 -18.35
C ALA A 42 -6.90 11.33 -18.99
N LEU A 43 -5.74 11.12 -18.36
CA LEU A 43 -4.43 11.55 -18.88
C LEU A 43 -4.05 10.78 -20.15
N GLU A 44 -4.41 9.50 -20.26
CA GLU A 44 -4.17 8.69 -21.46
C GLU A 44 -4.97 9.12 -22.69
N CYS A 45 -6.12 9.77 -22.49
CA CYS A 45 -7.06 10.10 -23.56
C CYS A 45 -7.27 11.62 -23.68
N LYS A 46 -6.30 12.42 -23.23
CA LYS A 46 -6.39 13.89 -23.15
C LYS A 46 -6.88 14.50 -24.47
N ASP A 47 -6.31 14.10 -25.59
CA ASP A 47 -6.65 14.68 -26.90
C ASP A 47 -8.05 14.24 -27.35
N ALA A 48 -8.43 13.01 -27.04
CA ALA A 48 -9.77 12.50 -27.32
C ALA A 48 -10.85 13.24 -26.50
N TYR A 49 -10.57 13.58 -25.24
CA TYR A 49 -11.47 14.41 -24.43
C TYR A 49 -11.64 15.81 -25.04
N CYS A 50 -10.55 16.49 -25.34
CA CYS A 50 -10.61 17.82 -25.95
C CYS A 50 -11.37 17.82 -27.28
N SER A 51 -11.11 16.84 -28.15
CA SER A 51 -11.80 16.72 -29.45
C SER A 51 -13.30 16.48 -29.30
N VAL A 52 -13.73 15.58 -28.41
CA VAL A 52 -15.17 15.28 -28.25
C VAL A 52 -15.92 16.45 -27.63
N LEU A 53 -15.29 17.15 -26.67
CA LEU A 53 -15.89 18.32 -26.03
C LEU A 53 -16.06 19.50 -27.01
N LEU A 54 -15.09 19.70 -27.92
CA LEU A 54 -15.21 20.70 -28.98
C LEU A 54 -16.36 20.37 -29.95
N ASP A 55 -16.52 19.10 -30.34
CA ASP A 55 -17.55 18.72 -31.32
C ASP A 55 -18.98 18.75 -30.75
N ASP A 56 -19.14 18.61 -29.43
CA ASP A 56 -20.44 18.52 -28.74
C ASP A 56 -20.89 19.88 -28.15
N ASP A 57 -20.24 20.99 -28.53
CA ASP A 57 -20.45 22.35 -28.00
C ASP A 57 -20.24 22.46 -26.47
N LEU A 58 -19.39 21.60 -25.91
CA LEU A 58 -19.06 21.52 -24.49
C LEU A 58 -17.67 22.13 -24.21
N SER A 59 -17.28 23.14 -24.99
CA SER A 59 -15.95 23.75 -24.90
C SER A 59 -15.65 24.38 -23.53
N GLU A 60 -16.68 24.76 -22.77
CA GLU A 60 -16.54 25.29 -21.41
C GLU A 60 -15.96 24.28 -20.41
N PHE A 61 -16.03 22.97 -20.73
CA PHE A 61 -15.50 21.89 -19.89
C PHE A 61 -14.10 21.42 -20.30
N ILE A 62 -13.48 22.08 -21.29
CA ILE A 62 -12.12 21.75 -21.70
C ILE A 62 -11.16 22.23 -20.63
N LEU A 63 -10.42 21.29 -20.07
CA LEU A 63 -9.43 21.57 -19.05
C LEU A 63 -8.22 22.31 -19.64
N GLU A 64 -7.76 23.32 -18.92
CA GLU A 64 -6.54 24.05 -19.25
C GLU A 64 -5.27 23.22 -18.95
N GLU A 65 -4.15 23.59 -19.56
CA GLU A 65 -2.85 22.95 -19.29
C GLU A 65 -2.42 23.03 -17.82
N VAL A 66 -2.90 24.03 -17.08
CA VAL A 66 -2.68 24.10 -15.62
C VAL A 66 -3.47 23.02 -14.89
N GLU A 67 -4.70 22.77 -15.30
CA GLU A 67 -5.59 21.78 -14.71
C GLU A 67 -5.12 20.35 -15.02
N TRP A 68 -4.69 20.09 -16.26
CA TRP A 68 -4.07 18.81 -16.62
C TRP A 68 -2.83 18.51 -15.79
N ARG A 69 -2.00 19.54 -15.50
CA ARG A 69 -0.85 19.39 -14.60
C ARG A 69 -1.27 19.07 -13.16
N ARG A 70 -2.37 19.63 -12.68
CA ARG A 70 -2.94 19.29 -11.35
C ARG A 70 -3.41 17.84 -11.33
N LEU A 71 -4.13 17.38 -12.36
CA LEU A 71 -4.58 15.99 -12.46
C LEU A 71 -3.40 15.01 -12.49
N SER A 72 -2.33 15.33 -13.23
CA SER A 72 -1.11 14.52 -13.22
C SER A 72 -0.49 14.45 -11.82
N SER A 73 -0.37 15.58 -11.13
CA SER A 73 0.20 15.61 -9.78
C SER A 73 -0.64 14.82 -8.77
N LEU A 74 -1.97 14.91 -8.87
CA LEU A 74 -2.87 14.13 -8.03
C LEU A 74 -2.77 12.63 -8.34
N ARG A 75 -2.68 12.25 -9.62
CA ARG A 75 -2.47 10.87 -10.06
C ARG A 75 -1.18 10.31 -9.45
N ASP A 76 -0.08 11.07 -9.53
CA ASP A 76 1.23 10.65 -9.01
C ASP A 76 1.18 10.42 -7.48
N LEU A 77 0.46 11.27 -6.73
CA LEU A 77 0.23 11.05 -5.30
C LEU A 77 -0.58 9.78 -5.03
N LEU A 78 -1.65 9.55 -5.78
CA LEU A 78 -2.55 8.41 -5.60
C LEU A 78 -1.97 7.07 -6.08
N GLN A 79 -0.97 7.09 -6.97
CA GLN A 79 -0.36 5.89 -7.54
C GLN A 79 0.18 4.94 -6.46
N ASN A 80 0.85 5.47 -5.44
CA ASN A 80 1.37 4.66 -4.35
C ASN A 80 0.24 4.01 -3.53
N PHE A 81 -0.88 4.71 -3.34
CA PHE A 81 -2.04 4.15 -2.64
C PHE A 81 -2.61 2.96 -3.41
N ASP A 82 -2.86 3.13 -4.71
CA ASP A 82 -3.41 2.07 -5.56
C ASP A 82 -2.47 0.85 -5.62
N LYS A 83 -1.16 1.07 -5.85
CA LYS A 83 -0.15 0.01 -5.91
C LYS A 83 -0.10 -0.80 -4.60
N LEU A 84 -0.01 -0.12 -3.45
CA LEU A 84 0.15 -0.79 -2.16
C LEU A 84 -1.15 -1.51 -1.75
N THR A 85 -2.29 -0.84 -1.87
CA THR A 85 -3.59 -1.45 -1.50
C THR A 85 -3.93 -2.63 -2.39
N THR A 86 -3.73 -2.53 -3.70
CA THR A 86 -3.96 -3.65 -4.62
C THR A 86 -3.12 -4.86 -4.24
N LYS A 87 -1.84 -4.68 -3.88
CA LYS A 87 -0.98 -5.80 -3.50
C LYS A 87 -1.34 -6.42 -2.15
N VAL A 88 -1.71 -5.60 -1.17
CA VAL A 88 -2.18 -6.09 0.14
C VAL A 88 -3.53 -6.83 0.00
N CYS A 89 -4.43 -6.34 -0.85
CA CYS A 89 -5.76 -6.91 -1.02
C CYS A 89 -5.81 -8.07 -2.04
N ALA A 90 -4.84 -8.16 -2.96
CA ALA A 90 -4.78 -9.24 -3.96
C ALA A 90 -4.34 -10.58 -3.36
N SER A 91 -3.74 -10.58 -2.16
CA SER A 91 -3.29 -11.80 -1.53
C SER A 91 -4.49 -12.68 -1.13
N LYS A 92 -4.64 -13.80 -1.84
CA LYS A 92 -5.53 -14.90 -1.45
C LYS A 92 -4.78 -16.04 -0.77
N THR A 93 -3.45 -16.02 -0.82
CA THR A 93 -2.59 -17.17 -0.54
C THR A 93 -1.52 -16.92 0.52
N TYR A 94 -1.23 -15.67 0.90
CA TYR A 94 -0.21 -15.36 1.90
C TYR A 94 -0.69 -14.34 2.94
N VAL A 95 -0.10 -14.41 4.13
CA VAL A 95 -0.43 -13.55 5.27
C VAL A 95 0.01 -12.12 4.99
N THR A 96 -0.91 -11.16 5.06
CA THR A 96 -0.65 -9.74 4.76
C THR A 96 -0.59 -8.85 5.99
N ILE A 97 -0.93 -9.36 7.17
CA ILE A 97 -0.91 -8.58 8.42
C ILE A 97 0.50 -8.12 8.82
N THR A 98 1.53 -8.86 8.41
CA THR A 98 2.94 -8.47 8.54
C THR A 98 3.25 -7.20 7.75
N MET A 99 2.54 -6.96 6.64
CA MET A 99 2.75 -5.79 5.77
C MET A 99 2.10 -4.53 6.32
N THR A 100 1.14 -4.63 7.23
CA THR A 100 0.29 -3.51 7.64
C THR A 100 1.11 -2.30 8.10
N ILE A 101 2.03 -2.52 9.05
CA ILE A 101 2.89 -1.45 9.59
C ILE A 101 3.77 -0.85 8.48
N ILE A 102 4.32 -1.69 7.61
CA ILE A 102 5.21 -1.26 6.52
C ILE A 102 4.44 -0.37 5.52
N VAL A 103 3.23 -0.78 5.14
CA VAL A 103 2.37 -0.07 4.19
C VAL A 103 1.97 1.29 4.74
N TYR A 104 1.58 1.38 6.02
CA TYR A 104 1.29 2.66 6.65
C TYR A 104 2.51 3.59 6.63
N ASN A 105 3.67 3.11 7.06
CA ASN A 105 4.89 3.91 7.08
C ASN A 105 5.27 4.40 5.67
N ASN A 106 5.13 3.56 4.64
CA ASN A 106 5.43 3.94 3.27
C ASN A 106 4.44 4.98 2.71
N LEU A 107 3.14 4.82 2.97
CA LEU A 107 2.11 5.79 2.57
C LEU A 107 2.31 7.13 3.26
N MET A 108 2.53 7.12 4.58
CA MET A 108 2.78 8.33 5.36
C MET A 108 4.04 9.05 4.86
N GLY A 109 5.14 8.34 4.62
CA GLY A 109 6.37 8.90 4.07
C GLY A 109 6.20 9.45 2.65
N THR A 110 5.39 8.80 1.81
CA THR A 110 5.03 9.30 0.46
C THR A 110 4.30 10.64 0.56
N ILE A 111 3.31 10.74 1.45
CA ILE A 111 2.54 11.97 1.65
C ILE A 111 3.43 13.10 2.17
N GLU A 112 4.25 12.84 3.18
CA GLU A 112 5.19 13.83 3.72
C GLU A 112 6.14 14.36 2.65
N THR A 113 6.73 13.45 1.87
CA THR A 113 7.63 13.81 0.77
C THR A 113 6.89 14.62 -0.30
N TYR A 114 5.68 14.22 -0.67
CA TYR A 114 4.86 14.96 -1.62
C TYR A 114 4.53 16.37 -1.12
N ILE A 115 4.09 16.52 0.12
CA ILE A 115 3.76 17.83 0.73
C ILE A 115 5.00 18.72 0.73
N LYS A 116 6.16 18.19 1.13
CA LYS A 116 7.43 18.94 1.16
C LYS A 116 7.80 19.49 -0.21
N ASN A 117 7.63 18.69 -1.27
CA ASN A 117 8.08 19.03 -2.62
C ASN A 117 7.06 19.88 -3.41
N ASN A 118 5.77 19.86 -3.04
CA ASN A 118 4.70 20.43 -3.87
C ASN A 118 3.90 21.57 -3.19
N LYS A 119 4.24 21.96 -1.95
CA LYS A 119 3.49 22.94 -1.16
C LYS A 119 3.20 24.26 -1.87
N GLU A 120 4.17 24.77 -2.64
CA GLU A 120 4.04 26.05 -3.36
C GLU A 120 3.28 25.89 -4.68
N ARG A 121 3.37 24.72 -5.30
CA ARG A 121 2.84 24.47 -6.65
C ARG A 121 1.38 24.01 -6.63
N PHE A 122 1.01 23.20 -5.64
CA PHE A 122 -0.31 22.57 -5.53
C PHE A 122 -0.84 22.61 -4.09
N PRO A 123 -1.11 23.81 -3.52
CA PRO A 123 -1.48 23.96 -2.11
C PRO A 123 -2.82 23.28 -1.76
N ASP A 124 -3.74 23.22 -2.71
CA ASP A 124 -5.02 22.50 -2.64
C ASP A 124 -4.82 20.99 -2.49
N ILE A 125 -4.00 20.38 -3.35
CA ILE A 125 -3.67 18.96 -3.27
C ILE A 125 -2.91 18.65 -1.98
N CYS A 126 -1.99 19.53 -1.56
CA CYS A 126 -1.28 19.37 -0.29
C CYS A 126 -2.21 19.47 0.93
N SER A 127 -3.29 20.24 0.85
CA SER A 127 -4.32 20.28 1.90
C SER A 127 -5.04 18.93 2.01
N GLY A 128 -5.46 18.37 0.88
CA GLY A 128 -6.05 17.02 0.84
C GLY A 128 -5.08 15.94 1.32
N ALA A 129 -3.81 16.04 0.95
CA ALA A 129 -2.76 15.12 1.39
C ALA A 129 -2.56 15.16 2.92
N LYS A 130 -2.63 16.33 3.55
CA LYS A 130 -2.60 16.44 5.03
C LYS A 130 -3.79 15.75 5.68
N ALA A 131 -4.99 15.96 5.15
CA ALA A 131 -6.18 15.27 5.66
C ALA A 131 -6.05 13.74 5.52
N ALA A 132 -5.47 13.26 4.42
CA ALA A 132 -5.16 11.85 4.23
C ALA A 132 -4.14 11.35 5.26
N TYR A 133 -3.07 12.12 5.51
CA TYR A 133 -2.06 11.79 6.53
C TYR A 133 -2.67 11.69 7.93
N GLU A 134 -3.49 12.67 8.33
CA GLU A 134 -4.20 12.67 9.62
C GLU A 134 -5.09 11.43 9.76
N LYS A 135 -5.79 11.05 8.68
CA LYS A 135 -6.64 9.87 8.68
C LYS A 135 -5.82 8.58 8.79
N LEU A 136 -4.71 8.48 8.07
CA LEU A 136 -3.79 7.33 8.19
C LEU A 136 -3.18 7.26 9.59
N SER A 137 -2.78 8.39 10.17
CA SER A 137 -2.20 8.45 11.51
C SER A 137 -3.16 7.92 12.57
N GLN A 138 -4.46 8.21 12.46
CA GLN A 138 -5.49 7.66 13.35
C GLN A 138 -5.54 6.12 13.28
N TYR A 139 -5.57 5.55 12.08
CA TYR A 139 -5.61 4.09 11.91
C TYR A 139 -4.28 3.43 12.28
N TYR A 140 -3.16 4.09 12.01
CA TYR A 140 -1.84 3.62 12.40
C TYR A 140 -1.71 3.56 13.92
N ALA A 141 -2.18 4.58 14.64
CA ALA A 141 -2.20 4.56 16.11
C ALA A 141 -3.06 3.41 16.65
N ALA A 142 -4.18 3.09 16.01
CA ALA A 142 -5.02 1.95 16.39
C ALA A 142 -4.34 0.58 16.20
N THR A 143 -3.21 0.50 15.48
CA THR A 143 -2.41 -0.74 15.42
C THR A 143 -1.71 -1.05 16.73
N ASP A 144 -1.44 -0.04 17.56
CA ASP A 144 -0.86 -0.25 18.90
C ASP A 144 -1.85 -0.88 19.89
N ASP A 145 -3.16 -0.79 19.62
CA ASP A 145 -4.22 -1.34 20.48
C ASP A 145 -4.29 -2.88 20.43
N SER A 146 -3.67 -3.51 19.42
CA SER A 146 -3.69 -4.95 19.24
C SER A 146 -2.28 -5.55 19.22
N PRO A 147 -2.00 -6.58 20.03
CA PRO A 147 -0.69 -7.23 20.04
C PRO A 147 -0.36 -7.91 18.70
N ILE A 148 -1.37 -8.19 17.86
CA ILE A 148 -1.22 -8.96 16.64
C ILE A 148 -0.26 -8.32 15.64
N TYR A 149 -0.23 -7.00 15.53
CA TYR A 149 0.66 -6.30 14.60
C TYR A 149 2.12 -6.38 15.08
N SER A 150 2.36 -6.18 16.38
CA SER A 150 3.68 -6.36 16.98
C SER A 150 4.18 -7.80 16.86
N VAL A 151 3.30 -8.78 17.11
CA VAL A 151 3.61 -10.21 16.95
C VAL A 151 3.93 -10.55 15.50
N ALA A 152 3.11 -10.09 14.55
CA ALA A 152 3.33 -10.30 13.12
C ALA A 152 4.68 -9.74 12.67
N THR A 153 4.99 -8.49 13.02
CA THR A 153 6.28 -7.86 12.69
C THR A 153 7.46 -8.60 13.32
N ALA A 154 7.32 -9.08 14.56
CA ALA A 154 8.39 -9.79 15.27
C ALA A 154 8.66 -11.21 14.71
N ILE A 155 7.62 -11.91 14.24
CA ILE A 155 7.74 -13.25 13.64
C ILE A 155 8.25 -13.17 12.20
N HIS A 156 8.09 -12.03 11.54
CA HIS A 156 8.48 -11.88 10.14
C HIS A 156 10.02 -12.00 9.96
N PRO A 157 10.52 -12.98 9.17
CA PRO A 157 11.96 -13.29 9.10
C PRO A 157 12.85 -12.13 8.66
N ALA A 158 12.38 -11.26 7.75
CA ALA A 158 13.16 -10.13 7.26
C ALA A 158 13.16 -8.91 8.20
N MET A 159 12.21 -8.85 9.14
CA MET A 159 12.02 -7.69 10.03
C MET A 159 12.51 -7.99 11.43
N ARG A 160 11.88 -8.98 12.09
CA ARG A 160 12.06 -9.31 13.50
C ARG A 160 12.03 -8.05 14.39
N PHE A 161 12.67 -8.08 15.55
CA PHE A 161 12.81 -6.89 16.40
C PHE A 161 13.73 -5.81 15.81
N ARG A 162 14.55 -6.15 14.81
CA ARG A 162 15.43 -5.19 14.13
C ARG A 162 14.64 -4.10 13.40
N TYR A 163 13.42 -4.40 12.95
CA TYR A 163 12.57 -3.39 12.33
C TYR A 163 12.37 -2.15 13.21
N TRP A 164 12.15 -2.31 14.53
CA TRP A 164 11.99 -1.18 15.45
C TRP A 164 13.28 -0.35 15.59
N THR A 165 14.45 -0.99 15.51
CA THR A 165 15.73 -0.28 15.54
C THR A 165 15.98 0.46 14.22
N ASP A 166 15.67 -0.17 13.09
CA ASP A 166 15.87 0.38 11.75
C ASP A 166 14.96 1.60 11.50
N GLN A 167 13.73 1.57 12.02
CA GLN A 167 12.79 2.69 11.97
C GLN A 167 13.16 3.85 12.92
N ARG A 168 14.19 3.68 13.77
CA ARG A 168 14.69 4.71 14.72
C ARG A 168 13.63 5.26 15.67
N TRP A 169 12.58 4.50 15.98
CA TRP A 169 11.56 4.91 16.96
C TRP A 169 12.11 5.00 18.38
N GLY A 170 13.23 4.35 18.64
CA GLY A 170 13.96 4.40 19.91
C GLY A 170 13.67 3.19 20.80
N ALA A 171 14.59 2.91 21.73
CA ALA A 171 14.61 1.69 22.54
C ALA A 171 13.38 1.49 23.45
N LYS A 172 12.55 2.52 23.65
CA LYS A 172 11.28 2.39 24.38
C LYS A 172 10.29 1.51 23.61
N TYR A 173 10.10 1.75 22.31
CA TYR A 173 9.12 1.03 21.50
C TYR A 173 9.55 -0.40 21.24
N GLU A 174 10.84 -0.64 21.02
CA GLU A 174 11.38 -2.00 20.92
C GLU A 174 11.11 -2.81 22.20
N ARG A 175 11.40 -2.23 23.37
CA ARG A 175 11.13 -2.90 24.66
C ARG A 175 9.63 -3.18 24.86
N GLN A 176 8.78 -2.24 24.46
CA GLN A 176 7.33 -2.43 24.53
C GLN A 176 6.89 -3.57 23.62
N ALA A 177 7.36 -3.60 22.36
CA ALA A 177 7.05 -4.66 21.42
C ALA A 177 7.51 -6.03 21.95
N ARG A 178 8.74 -6.13 22.46
CA ARG A 178 9.26 -7.38 23.07
C ARG A 178 8.40 -7.86 24.23
N LYS A 179 7.94 -6.94 25.08
CA LYS A 179 7.03 -7.25 26.18
C LYS A 179 5.69 -7.76 25.64
N THR A 180 5.07 -7.04 24.71
CA THR A 180 3.79 -7.41 24.09
C THR A 180 3.84 -8.81 23.46
N VAL A 181 4.91 -9.11 22.71
CA VAL A 181 5.08 -10.42 22.07
C VAL A 181 5.23 -11.53 23.11
N ARG A 182 6.00 -11.29 24.18
CA ARG A 182 6.18 -12.25 25.27
C ARG A 182 4.87 -12.50 26.03
N ASP A 183 4.14 -11.45 26.35
CA ASP A 183 2.86 -11.54 27.05
C ASP A 183 1.83 -12.31 26.20
N ALA A 184 1.81 -12.07 24.88
CA ALA A 184 0.97 -12.81 23.94
C ALA A 184 1.35 -14.30 23.85
N TRP A 185 2.65 -14.61 23.81
CA TRP A 185 3.15 -16.00 23.83
C TRP A 185 2.69 -16.74 25.09
N HIS A 186 2.91 -16.15 26.27
CA HIS A 186 2.51 -16.78 27.54
C HIS A 186 0.99 -16.96 27.64
N SER A 187 0.21 -16.02 27.13
CA SER A 187 -1.26 -16.05 27.24
C SER A 187 -1.91 -17.06 26.29
N HIS A 188 -1.34 -17.29 25.11
CA HIS A 188 -2.00 -18.06 24.05
C HIS A 188 -1.28 -19.36 23.64
N TYR A 189 0.02 -19.49 23.88
CA TYR A 189 0.82 -20.58 23.33
C TYR A 189 1.56 -21.41 24.39
N ALA A 190 2.00 -20.80 25.49
CA ALA A 190 2.82 -21.48 26.50
C ALA A 190 2.14 -22.70 27.17
N ALA A 191 0.80 -22.79 27.16
CA ALA A 191 0.04 -23.89 27.75
C ALA A 191 -0.44 -24.96 26.73
N ASN A 192 -0.32 -24.71 25.42
CA ASN A 192 -0.88 -25.54 24.33
C ASN A 192 0.21 -26.27 23.54
N THR A 193 1.13 -26.97 24.21
CA THR A 193 2.25 -27.68 23.57
C THR A 193 1.90 -29.03 22.91
N ASN A 194 0.62 -29.36 22.76
CA ASN A 194 0.15 -30.66 22.23
C ASN A 194 -0.46 -30.64 20.83
N ASP A 195 -0.50 -29.51 20.13
CA ASP A 195 -1.00 -29.48 18.74
C ASP A 195 0.14 -29.74 17.74
N GLU A 196 0.15 -30.93 17.14
CA GLU A 196 0.90 -31.21 15.91
C GLU A 196 0.39 -30.26 14.81
N LEU A 197 1.14 -29.20 14.53
CA LEU A 197 0.91 -28.27 13.43
C LEU A 197 1.05 -29.00 12.08
N THR A 198 -0.01 -29.65 11.62
CA THR A 198 -0.13 -30.20 10.26
C THR A 198 -0.79 -29.17 9.35
N GLN A 199 -0.09 -28.05 9.11
CA GLN A 199 -0.43 -27.16 8.01
C GLN A 199 0.73 -27.14 7.01
N PRO A 200 0.49 -27.46 5.72
CA PRO A 200 1.53 -27.32 4.71
C PRO A 200 1.98 -25.86 4.67
N LEU A 201 3.30 -25.64 4.73
CA LEU A 201 3.88 -24.32 4.57
C LEU A 201 3.38 -23.73 3.25
N PRO A 202 2.75 -22.55 3.25
CA PRO A 202 2.39 -21.88 2.01
C PRO A 202 3.68 -21.66 1.20
N GLU A 203 3.62 -21.91 -0.11
CA GLU A 203 4.77 -21.68 -0.98
C GLU A 203 5.22 -20.22 -0.83
N PRO A 204 6.55 -19.98 -0.70
CA PRO A 204 7.05 -18.62 -0.61
C PRO A 204 6.64 -17.87 -1.87
N ALA A 205 5.83 -16.83 -1.71
CA ALA A 205 5.63 -15.87 -2.77
C ALA A 205 7.02 -15.25 -3.07
N ASN A 206 7.59 -15.57 -4.22
CA ASN A 206 8.77 -14.91 -4.79
C ASN A 206 8.43 -13.48 -5.24
N ASP A 207 7.71 -12.72 -4.41
CA ASP A 207 7.32 -11.36 -4.74
C ASP A 207 8.31 -10.39 -4.07
N ASP A 208 9.25 -9.89 -4.88
CA ASP A 208 10.24 -8.85 -4.51
C ASP A 208 9.60 -7.59 -3.93
N PHE A 209 8.27 -7.46 -4.02
CA PHE A 209 7.51 -6.35 -3.50
C PHE A 209 7.71 -6.07 -2.01
N GLU A 210 7.72 -7.09 -1.17
CA GLU A 210 7.90 -6.90 0.27
C GLU A 210 9.32 -6.39 0.56
N LEU A 211 10.32 -6.92 -0.14
CA LEU A 211 11.71 -6.49 -0.02
C LEU A 211 11.89 -5.05 -0.54
N ASP A 212 11.26 -4.71 -1.67
CA ASP A 212 11.19 -3.34 -2.23
C ASP A 212 10.58 -2.37 -1.21
N LEU A 213 9.49 -2.77 -0.57
CA LEU A 213 8.80 -1.95 0.43
C LEU A 213 9.63 -1.75 1.71
N LEU A 214 10.38 -2.77 2.11
CA LEU A 214 11.32 -2.73 3.24
C LEU A 214 12.64 -2.04 2.89
N GLY A 215 12.92 -1.78 1.61
CA GLY A 215 14.20 -1.24 1.14
C GLY A 215 15.37 -2.22 1.29
N PHE A 216 15.10 -3.53 1.36
CA PHE A 216 16.13 -4.57 1.43
C PHE A 216 16.52 -5.03 0.02
N THR A 217 17.82 -5.03 -0.29
CA THR A 217 18.35 -5.57 -1.56
C THR A 217 18.52 -7.09 -1.53
N ASP A 218 18.53 -7.70 -0.35
CA ASP A 218 18.62 -9.13 -0.11
C ASP A 218 17.96 -9.45 1.24
N ARG A 219 17.41 -10.67 1.41
CA ARG A 219 16.98 -11.13 2.74
C ARG A 219 18.20 -11.16 3.67
N PRO A 220 18.10 -10.64 4.91
CA PRO A 220 19.21 -10.70 5.85
C PRO A 220 19.66 -12.15 6.05
N LYS A 221 20.93 -12.43 5.78
CA LYS A 221 21.56 -13.76 5.94
C LYS A 221 21.84 -14.13 7.40
N ASP A 222 21.33 -13.37 8.36
CA ASP A 222 21.39 -13.76 9.78
C ASP A 222 20.38 -14.90 10.00
N ASP A 223 20.85 -16.06 9.55
CA ASP A 223 20.18 -17.33 9.38
C ASP A 223 20.05 -18.01 10.74
N GLU A 224 19.27 -17.39 11.63
CA GLU A 224 18.79 -18.05 12.85
C GLU A 224 17.94 -19.29 12.50
N LEU A 225 17.62 -19.58 11.23
CA LEU A 225 16.99 -20.84 10.85
C LEU A 225 17.97 -22.00 11.05
N GLU A 226 19.24 -21.84 10.68
CA GLU A 226 20.28 -22.85 10.96
C GLU A 226 20.53 -22.96 12.48
N GLU A 227 20.46 -21.86 13.24
CA GLU A 227 20.53 -21.87 14.71
C GLU A 227 19.29 -22.51 15.35
N PHE A 228 18.10 -22.31 14.78
CA PHE A 228 16.82 -22.86 15.24
C PHE A 228 16.68 -24.35 14.90
N VAL A 229 17.24 -24.79 13.76
CA VAL A 229 17.30 -26.20 13.34
C VAL A 229 18.42 -26.96 14.08
N SER A 230 19.52 -26.29 14.42
CA SER A 230 20.63 -26.91 15.17
C SER A 230 20.42 -26.92 16.69
N ASN A 231 19.60 -26.03 17.24
CA ASN A 231 19.25 -26.07 18.65
C ASN A 231 18.24 -27.20 18.92
N PRO A 232 18.55 -28.15 19.82
CA PRO A 232 17.61 -29.20 20.18
C PRO A 232 16.37 -28.57 20.83
N ILE A 233 15.19 -29.11 20.52
CA ILE A 233 13.92 -28.75 21.19
C ILE A 233 14.13 -28.96 22.68
N VAL A 234 14.30 -27.87 23.43
CA VAL A 234 14.41 -27.91 24.89
C VAL A 234 13.05 -28.34 25.40
N LYS A 235 12.89 -29.63 25.70
CA LYS A 235 11.81 -30.11 26.53
C LYS A 235 12.08 -29.55 27.92
N GLU A 236 11.43 -28.45 28.27
CA GLU A 236 11.44 -27.98 29.66
C GLU A 236 10.86 -29.10 30.53
N THR A 237 11.74 -29.71 31.34
CA THR A 237 11.32 -30.64 32.38
C THR A 237 10.73 -29.78 33.50
N PRO A 238 9.47 -30.00 33.91
CA PRO A 238 8.84 -29.16 34.92
C PRO A 238 9.53 -29.36 36.28
N LEU A 239 9.81 -28.25 36.97
CA LEU A 239 10.14 -28.18 38.40
C LEU A 239 8.92 -27.66 39.17
#